data_AF-A0A9Q2XPA9-F1
#
_entry.id   AF-A0A9Q2XPA9-F1
#
_cell.length_a   1.000
_cell.length_b   1.000
_cell.length_c   1.000
_cell.angle_alpha   90.00
_cell.angle_beta   90.00
_cell.angle_gamma   90.00
#
_symmetry.space_group_name_H-M   'P 1'
#
loop_
_entity.id
_entity.type
_entity.pdbx_description
1 polymer ?
#
loop_
_entity_poly.entity_id
_entity_poly.type
_entity_poly.pdbx_seq_one_letter_code
_entity_poly.pdbx_strand_id
1 'polypeptide(L)'
;MKHEVVEKNIGLLAFFMVIAVSIGGLTQIVPLFFQDVTNKPVEGMKPRVALELEGRDIYIREGCVQCHSQMIRPFRAETERYG
;
A
#
# COMPACT_ATOMS: atom_id res chain seq x y z
N MET A 1 -4.98 37.58 -6.33
CA MET A 1 -4.23 36.88 -5.26
C MET A 1 -2.76 37.26 -5.36
N LYS A 2 -2.07 37.62 -4.27
CA LYS A 2 -0.65 38.03 -4.29
C LYS A 2 0.27 36.80 -4.15
N HIS A 3 0.45 36.04 -5.23
CA HIS A 3 1.30 34.83 -5.25
C HIS A 3 2.77 35.12 -4.91
N GLU A 4 3.23 36.33 -5.24
CA GLU A 4 4.58 36.84 -4.99
C GLU A 4 5.05 36.69 -3.53
N VAL A 5 4.13 36.76 -2.56
CA VAL A 5 4.46 36.61 -1.13
C VAL A 5 4.89 35.18 -0.80
N VAL A 6 4.28 34.18 -1.41
CA VAL A 6 4.63 32.76 -1.17
C VAL A 6 5.87 32.39 -1.96
N GLU A 7 5.95 32.81 -3.21
CA GLU A 7 7.07 32.47 -4.12
C GLU A 7 8.43 33.03 -3.64
N LYS A 8 8.43 34.21 -3.01
CA LYS A 8 9.67 34.83 -2.49
C LYS A 8 10.09 34.33 -1.11
N ASN A 9 9.25 33.56 -0.41
CA ASN A 9 9.53 33.05 0.93
C ASN A 9 9.71 31.54 0.92
N ILE A 10 10.96 31.07 0.91
CA ILE A 10 11.31 29.64 0.84
C ILE A 10 10.62 28.82 1.95
N GLY A 11 10.62 29.31 3.19
CA GLY A 11 9.98 28.61 4.30
C GLY A 11 8.46 28.49 4.15
N LEU A 12 7.81 29.55 3.66
CA LEU A 12 6.37 29.58 3.45
C LEU A 12 5.96 28.66 2.28
N LEU A 13 6.73 28.67 1.19
CA LEU A 13 6.54 27.77 0.06
C LEU A 13 6.73 26.31 0.47
N ALA A 14 7.81 25.99 1.19
CA ALA A 14 8.07 24.64 1.68
C ALA A 14 6.94 24.12 2.57
N PHE A 15 6.44 24.96 3.48
CA PHE A 15 5.32 24.60 4.36
C PHE A 15 4.05 24.24 3.58
N PHE A 16 3.65 25.07 2.61
CA PHE A 16 2.47 24.77 1.80
C PHE A 16 2.66 23.54 0.90
N MET A 17 3.86 23.31 0.37
CA MET A 17 4.15 22.09 -0.40
C MET A 17 3.99 20.83 0.44
N VAL A 18 4.53 20.83 1.67
CA VAL A 18 4.39 19.69 2.60
C VAL A 18 2.93 19.42 2.91
N ILE A 19 2.14 20.46 3.18
CA ILE A 19 0.69 20.30 3.41
C ILE A 19 0.01 19.71 2.17
N ALA A 20 0.25 20.32 1.00
CA ALA A 20 -0.41 19.91 -0.24
C ALA A 20 -0.12 18.44 -0.60
N VAL A 21 1.13 17.99 -0.50
CA VAL A 21 1.50 16.59 -0.81
C VAL A 21 0.99 15.61 0.26
N SER A 22 0.93 16.02 1.52
CA SER A 22 0.51 15.15 2.62
C SER A 22 -0.98 14.79 2.59
N ILE A 23 -1.82 15.66 2.03
CA ILE A 23 -3.29 15.43 1.96
C ILE A 23 -3.61 14.10 1.27
N GLY A 24 -2.90 13.72 0.21
CA GLY A 24 -3.13 12.45 -0.48
C GLY A 24 -2.86 11.23 0.42
N GLY A 25 -1.70 11.23 1.08
CA GLY A 25 -1.33 10.16 2.03
C GLY A 25 -2.30 10.10 3.22
N LEU A 26 -2.68 11.25 3.77
CA LEU A 26 -3.62 11.31 4.89
C LEU A 26 -5.01 10.80 4.51
N THR A 27 -5.52 11.12 3.33
CA THR A 27 -6.87 10.70 2.92
C THR A 27 -6.93 9.25 2.46
N GLN A 28 -5.84 8.69 1.92
CA GLN A 28 -5.82 7.32 1.40
C GLN A 28 -5.31 6.29 2.43
N ILE A 29 -4.25 6.60 3.18
CA ILE A 29 -3.59 5.63 4.07
C ILE A 29 -4.23 5.63 5.47
N VAL A 30 -4.52 6.81 6.04
CA VAL A 30 -4.99 6.88 7.43
C VAL A 30 -6.31 6.13 7.65
N PRO A 31 -7.34 6.25 6.76
CA PRO A 31 -8.58 5.50 6.95
C PRO A 31 -8.39 3.97 6.91
N LEU A 32 -7.41 3.46 6.14
CA LEU A 32 -7.16 2.02 6.01
C LEU A 32 -6.75 1.36 7.33
N PHE A 33 -6.11 2.09 8.26
CA PHE A 33 -5.79 1.56 9.59
C PHE A 33 -7.02 1.23 10.43
N PHE A 34 -8.17 1.81 10.10
CA PHE A 34 -9.41 1.67 10.86
C PHE A 34 -10.50 0.88 10.11
N GLN A 35 -10.21 0.39 8.90
CA GLN A 35 -11.16 -0.39 8.10
C GLN A 35 -11.06 -1.89 8.40
N ASP A 36 -12.12 -2.47 8.95
CA ASP A 36 -12.16 -3.89 9.30
C ASP A 36 -11.92 -4.82 8.09
N VAL A 37 -12.44 -4.46 6.91
CA VAL A 37 -12.35 -5.27 5.69
C VAL A 37 -10.90 -5.49 5.22
N THR A 38 -9.97 -4.60 5.59
CA THR A 38 -8.55 -4.71 5.25
C THR A 38 -7.69 -5.23 6.40
N ASN A 39 -8.17 -5.18 7.64
CA ASN A 39 -7.38 -5.51 8.84
C ASN A 39 -7.75 -6.86 9.48
N LYS A 40 -8.97 -7.36 9.26
CA LYS A 40 -9.39 -8.66 9.83
C LYS A 40 -8.96 -9.80 8.90
N PRO A 41 -8.17 -10.78 9.40
CA PRO A 41 -7.82 -11.96 8.61
C PRO A 41 -9.06 -12.82 8.35
N VAL A 42 -9.03 -13.61 7.27
CA VAL A 42 -10.07 -14.59 6.99
C VAL A 42 -10.17 -15.62 8.13
N GLU A 43 -11.38 -16.10 8.40
CA GLU A 43 -11.63 -17.04 9.48
C GLU A 43 -10.76 -18.29 9.34
N GLY A 44 -10.15 -18.72 10.45
CA GLY A 44 -9.27 -19.89 10.49
C GLY A 44 -7.84 -19.68 9.99
N MET A 45 -7.49 -18.50 9.44
CA MET A 45 -6.12 -18.17 9.06
C MET A 45 -5.21 -18.12 10.29
N LYS A 46 -4.05 -18.79 10.21
CA LYS A 46 -2.99 -18.72 11.23
C LYS A 46 -1.74 -18.06 10.65
N PRO A 47 -0.89 -17.44 11.48
CA PRO A 47 0.44 -17.01 11.07
C PRO A 47 1.25 -18.19 10.50
N ARG A 48 2.11 -17.90 9.52
CA ARG A 48 2.99 -18.88 8.89
C ARG A 48 3.92 -19.52 9.92
N VAL A 49 4.18 -20.81 9.79
CA VAL A 49 5.17 -21.49 10.64
C VAL A 49 6.59 -21.05 10.28
N ALA A 50 7.57 -21.30 11.15
CA ALA A 50 8.95 -20.84 10.98
C ALA A 50 9.55 -21.22 9.60
N LEU A 51 9.32 -22.45 9.14
CA LEU A 51 9.82 -22.91 7.85
C LEU A 51 9.17 -22.18 6.66
N GLU A 52 7.87 -21.93 6.73
CA GLU A 52 7.13 -21.20 5.67
C GLU A 52 7.48 -19.71 5.66
N LEU A 53 7.77 -19.13 6.83
CA LEU A 53 8.22 -17.76 6.95
C LEU A 53 9.59 -17.59 6.29
N GLU A 54 10.53 -18.48 6.58
CA GLU A 54 11.85 -18.51 5.93
C GLU A 54 11.70 -18.76 4.42
N GLY A 55 10.81 -19.67 4.01
CA GLY A 55 10.49 -19.90 2.60
C GLY A 55 9.95 -18.64 1.88
N ARG A 56 9.14 -17.81 2.55
CA ARG A 56 8.68 -16.52 2.01
C ARG A 56 9.83 -15.56 1.81
N ASP A 57 10.74 -15.49 2.77
CA ASP A 57 11.83 -14.55 2.72
C ASP A 57 12.83 -14.96 1.62
N ILE A 58 13.01 -16.26 1.37
CA ILE A 58 13.67 -16.79 0.17
C ILE A 58 12.92 -16.40 -1.11
N TYR A 59 11.59 -16.57 -1.16
CA TYR A 59 10.77 -16.18 -2.33
C TYR A 59 10.94 -14.69 -2.70
N ILE A 60 11.05 -13.81 -1.69
CA ILE A 60 11.33 -12.38 -1.89
C ILE A 60 12.78 -12.18 -2.36
N ARG A 61 13.75 -12.85 -1.72
CA ARG A 61 15.19 -12.76 -2.02
C ARG A 61 15.52 -13.16 -3.47
N GLU A 62 14.88 -14.21 -3.97
CA GLU A 62 15.05 -14.68 -5.35
C GLU A 62 14.22 -13.87 -6.37
N GLY A 63 13.50 -12.84 -5.92
CA GLY A 63 12.76 -11.94 -6.80
C GLY A 63 11.54 -12.60 -7.46
N CYS A 64 11.00 -13.68 -6.90
CA CYS A 64 9.87 -14.40 -7.51
C CYS A 64 8.65 -13.48 -7.76
N VAL A 65 8.47 -12.45 -6.91
CA VAL A 65 7.44 -11.40 -7.06
C VAL A 65 7.53 -10.62 -8.38
N GLN A 66 8.70 -10.61 -9.05
CA GLN A 66 8.88 -9.93 -10.35
C GLN A 66 8.18 -10.67 -11.49
N CYS A 67 8.03 -12.00 -11.39
CA CYS A 67 7.41 -12.84 -12.41
C CYS A 67 6.04 -13.40 -11.99
N HIS A 68 5.80 -13.55 -10.68
CA HIS A 68 4.62 -14.22 -10.14
C HIS A 68 3.75 -13.26 -9.33
N SER A 69 2.52 -13.04 -9.81
CA SER A 69 1.49 -12.31 -9.06
C SER A 69 0.84 -13.21 -8.00
N GLN A 70 0.44 -12.60 -6.89
CA GLN A 70 -0.25 -13.29 -5.80
C GLN A 70 -1.61 -12.66 -5.46
N MET A 71 -2.24 -12.02 -6.45
CA MET A 71 -3.56 -11.41 -6.35
C MET A 71 -4.39 -11.74 -7.58
N ILE A 72 -5.47 -12.49 -7.40
CA ILE A 72 -6.44 -12.83 -8.44
C ILE A 72 -7.46 -11.68 -8.53
N ARG A 73 -7.68 -11.14 -9.72
CA ARG A 73 -8.66 -10.06 -9.93
C ARG A 73 -10.09 -10.63 -10.03
N PRO A 74 -11.13 -9.86 -9.67
CA PRO A 74 -12.51 -10.35 -9.62
C PRO A 74 -13.16 -10.41 -11.02
N PHE A 75 -12.52 -11.07 -11.98
CA PHE A 75 -13.05 -11.33 -13.32
C PHE A 75 -13.32 -12.82 -13.49
N ARG A 76 -14.43 -13.18 -14.15
CA ARG A 76 -14.80 -14.59 -14.42
C ARG A 76 -13.64 -15.40 -15.00
N ALA A 77 -12.92 -14.85 -15.98
CA ALA A 77 -11.82 -15.54 -16.65
C ALA A 77 -10.61 -15.83 -15.72
N GLU A 78 -10.39 -15.02 -14.68
CA GLU A 78 -9.33 -15.27 -13.71
C GLU A 78 -9.76 -16.29 -12.66
N THR A 79 -10.99 -16.18 -12.15
CA THR A 79 -11.58 -17.17 -11.24
C THR A 79 -11.61 -18.57 -11.87
N GLU A 80 -12.05 -18.69 -13.13
CA GLU A 80 -12.06 -19.99 -13.83
C GLU A 80 -10.65 -20.57 -14.06
N ARG A 81 -9.62 -19.73 -14.10
CA ARG A 81 -8.24 -20.15 -14.35
C ARG A 81 -7.49 -20.48 -13.07
N TYR A 82 -7.64 -19.68 -12.03
CA TYR A 82 -6.79 -19.70 -10.84
C TYR A 82 -7.54 -20.14 -9.56
N GLY A 83 -8.87 -20.16 -9.59
CA GLY A 83 -9.73 -20.40 -8.44
C GLY A 83 -10.55 -19.18 -8.05
#